data_AF-A0A8D2NT17-F1
#
_entry.id   AF-A0A8D2NT17-F1
#
_cell.length_a   1.000
_cell.length_b   1.000
_cell.length_c   1.000
_cell.angle_alpha   90.00
_cell.angle_beta   90.00
_cell.angle_gamma   90.00
#
_symmetry.space_group_name_H-M   'P 1'
#
loop_
_entity.id
_entity.type
_entity.pdbx_description
1 polymer ?
#
loop_
_entity_poly.entity_id
_entity_poly.type
_entity_poly.pdbx_seq_one_letter_code
_entity_poly.pdbx_strand_id
1 'polypeptide(L)'
;MSGCWNLLNYAETRLSQLEDCHCEKTCQVNGLIYRDKDSWVEDDHCRNCTCKGGAVECRRMSCPPLECPPDALPVHVDSQCCKVCRAKCIYGGKVLAEGQRVLTKSCRECRNGVLVKVTEACPPLNCSEKDHVLPENQCCSVCRGHNFCAEGHRCGENSECKNWNTKATCECKNGYLSVQGDPAYCEDIDECAAKMHYCHANTVCVNLPGSYRCDCVAGYVRVDDFSCTEHDECGSGQHNCDENAICTNTIRGHSCTCKPGYVGNGTICRAFCEEGCRYGGTCVAPNKCLCPSGFTGSHCEKGKSFTEKHLLWKKLREMYQWFHCYIDECALKIHTCWNDSACVNLPGGFDCLCPSGPSCTGDCPHEGGFKRNGQVWTLREDRCSVCSCKDGRIFCRRTACDCGSPSADLFCCPECDTRVTSQCLDQTGHKLYHSGDNWTYSCQHCRCLEGEVDCWPLQCPALNCEYTAISEGECCPHCVSDPCLADNITYDIRKTCPDGYGITRLSGAVWTMVGSPCTTCKCKV
;
A
#
# COMPACT_ATOMS: atom_id res chain seq x y z
N MET A 1 -15.43 -24.80 -62.01
CA MET A 1 -14.99 -23.43 -61.64
C MET A 1 -16.09 -22.36 -61.73
N SER A 2 -17.27 -22.66 -62.27
CA SER A 2 -18.37 -21.69 -62.46
C SER A 2 -19.42 -21.66 -61.33
N GLY A 3 -19.38 -22.61 -60.38
CA GLY A 3 -20.32 -22.65 -59.24
C GLY A 3 -19.93 -21.75 -58.06
N CYS A 4 -18.63 -21.67 -57.72
CA CYS A 4 -18.17 -20.82 -56.61
C CYS A 4 -18.22 -19.33 -56.93
N TRP A 5 -18.01 -18.94 -58.20
CA TRP A 5 -18.05 -17.53 -58.61
C TRP A 5 -19.45 -16.92 -58.50
N ASN A 6 -20.50 -17.70 -58.78
CA ASN A 6 -21.89 -17.24 -58.65
C ASN A 6 -22.34 -17.10 -57.19
N LEU A 7 -21.79 -17.90 -56.27
CA LEU A 7 -22.05 -17.78 -54.83
C LEU A 7 -21.35 -16.57 -54.21
N LEU A 8 -20.13 -16.25 -54.64
CA LEU A 8 -19.39 -15.07 -54.19
C LEU A 8 -20.07 -13.78 -54.68
N ASN A 9 -20.46 -13.73 -55.95
CA ASN A 9 -21.12 -12.57 -56.53
C ASN A 9 -22.53 -12.35 -55.93
N TYR A 10 -23.27 -13.42 -55.61
CA TYR A 10 -24.57 -13.32 -54.91
C TYR A 10 -24.41 -12.87 -53.45
N ALA A 11 -23.33 -13.27 -52.77
CA ALA A 11 -23.00 -12.81 -51.43
C ALA A 11 -22.55 -11.33 -51.42
N GLU A 12 -21.70 -10.91 -52.36
CA GLU A 12 -21.28 -9.51 -52.53
C GLU A 12 -22.45 -8.59 -52.87
N THR A 13 -23.38 -9.03 -53.73
CA THR A 13 -24.58 -8.24 -54.07
C THR A 13 -25.51 -8.11 -52.85
N ARG A 14 -25.67 -9.16 -52.03
CA ARG A 14 -26.43 -9.11 -50.76
C ARG A 14 -25.75 -8.24 -49.70
N LEU A 15 -24.43 -8.21 -49.64
CA LEU A 15 -23.65 -7.34 -48.75
C LEU A 15 -23.79 -5.86 -49.18
N SER A 16 -23.71 -5.56 -50.48
CA SER A 16 -23.93 -4.20 -51.01
C SER A 16 -25.35 -3.68 -50.75
N GLN A 17 -26.37 -4.55 -50.77
CA GLN A 17 -27.75 -4.20 -50.41
C GLN A 17 -27.98 -4.04 -48.89
N LEU A 18 -27.06 -4.53 -48.06
CA LEU A 18 -27.04 -4.29 -46.61
C LEU A 18 -26.27 -3.01 -46.25
N GLU A 19 -25.32 -2.58 -47.08
CA GLU A 19 -24.61 -1.30 -46.94
C GLU A 19 -25.51 -0.07 -47.23
N ASP A 20 -26.53 -0.23 -48.09
CA ASP A 20 -27.55 0.80 -48.36
C ASP A 20 -28.77 0.76 -47.42
N CYS A 21 -28.81 -0.19 -46.46
CA CYS A 21 -29.74 -0.12 -45.34
C CYS A 21 -29.24 0.92 -44.35
N HIS A 22 -29.51 2.19 -44.64
CA HIS A 22 -29.29 3.30 -43.71
C HIS A 22 -30.31 3.16 -42.56
N CYS A 23 -30.03 2.26 -41.61
CA CYS A 23 -30.71 2.25 -40.32
C CYS A 23 -30.45 3.64 -39.72
N GLU A 24 -31.47 4.50 -39.67
CA GLU A 24 -31.39 5.77 -38.95
C GLU A 24 -30.93 5.43 -37.52
N LYS A 25 -29.68 5.75 -37.22
CA LYS A 25 -29.11 5.43 -35.91
C LYS A 25 -29.67 6.46 -34.93
N THR A 26 -30.67 6.03 -34.18
CA THR A 26 -31.33 6.87 -33.17
C THR A 26 -30.68 6.69 -31.80
N CYS A 27 -30.59 7.77 -31.03
CA CYS A 27 -30.18 7.75 -29.64
C CYS A 27 -31.41 7.79 -28.72
N GLN A 28 -31.47 6.92 -27.70
CA GLN A 28 -32.56 6.92 -26.73
C GLN A 28 -32.08 7.50 -25.40
N VAL A 29 -32.64 8.64 -24.99
CA VAL A 29 -32.23 9.38 -23.79
C VAL A 29 -33.47 9.81 -23.02
N ASN A 30 -33.56 9.45 -21.74
CA ASN A 30 -34.70 9.77 -20.86
C ASN A 30 -36.09 9.41 -21.45
N GLY A 31 -36.16 8.32 -22.21
CA GLY A 31 -37.40 7.87 -22.87
C GLY A 31 -37.75 8.61 -24.17
N LEU A 32 -36.96 9.61 -24.57
CA LEU A 32 -37.06 10.30 -25.86
C LEU A 32 -36.11 9.68 -26.88
N ILE A 33 -36.54 9.66 -28.15
CA ILE A 33 -35.76 9.12 -29.27
C ILE A 33 -35.29 10.30 -30.12
N TYR A 34 -33.97 10.46 -30.20
CA TYR A 34 -33.27 11.47 -30.98
C TYR A 34 -32.73 10.85 -32.26
N ARG A 35 -32.87 11.54 -33.39
CA ARG A 35 -32.31 11.13 -34.68
C ARG A 35 -30.85 11.54 -34.79
N ASP A 36 -30.14 10.94 -35.74
CA ASP A 36 -28.75 11.31 -36.03
C ASP A 36 -28.65 12.82 -36.33
N LYS A 37 -27.71 13.49 -35.64
CA LYS A 37 -27.46 14.95 -35.60
C LYS A 37 -28.44 15.79 -34.79
N ASP A 38 -29.48 15.20 -34.19
CA ASP A 38 -30.32 15.95 -33.26
C ASP A 38 -29.48 16.44 -32.08
N SER A 39 -29.72 17.69 -31.70
CA SER A 39 -29.05 18.35 -30.59
C SER A 39 -30.07 18.75 -29.53
N TRP A 40 -29.76 18.53 -28.25
CA TRP A 40 -30.60 18.96 -27.14
C TRP A 40 -29.73 19.44 -25.97
N VAL A 41 -30.34 20.24 -25.09
CA VAL A 41 -29.71 20.66 -23.84
C VAL A 41 -30.31 19.84 -22.71
N GLU A 42 -29.46 19.28 -21.84
CA GLU A 42 -29.96 18.56 -20.66
C GLU A 42 -30.64 19.49 -19.64
N ASP A 43 -31.38 18.91 -18.69
CA ASP A 43 -32.15 19.63 -17.67
C ASP A 43 -31.29 20.55 -16.79
N ASP A 44 -29.98 20.27 -16.68
CA ASP A 44 -29.01 21.12 -15.98
C ASP A 44 -28.67 22.42 -16.74
N HIS A 45 -29.19 22.59 -17.97
CA HIS A 45 -28.94 23.68 -18.90
C HIS A 45 -27.45 23.89 -19.25
N CYS A 46 -26.59 22.95 -18.88
CA CYS A 46 -25.14 23.05 -18.98
C CYS A 46 -24.53 22.19 -20.07
N ARG A 47 -25.21 21.12 -20.49
CA ARG A 47 -24.69 20.18 -21.50
C ARG A 47 -25.46 20.31 -22.80
N ASN A 48 -24.76 20.52 -23.90
CA ASN A 48 -25.30 20.37 -25.24
C ASN A 48 -24.93 18.97 -25.75
N CYS A 49 -25.94 18.14 -25.96
CA CYS A 49 -25.81 16.77 -26.41
C CYS A 49 -26.21 16.64 -27.86
N THR A 50 -25.47 15.82 -28.59
CA THR A 50 -25.71 15.52 -29.99
C THR A 50 -25.77 14.01 -30.18
N CYS A 51 -26.79 13.52 -30.87
CA CYS A 51 -26.78 12.12 -31.31
C CYS A 51 -25.88 11.99 -32.54
N LYS A 52 -24.83 11.17 -32.48
CA LYS A 52 -23.96 10.85 -33.61
C LYS A 52 -23.84 9.35 -33.79
N GLY A 53 -24.37 8.84 -34.87
CA GLY A 53 -24.25 7.43 -35.25
C GLY A 53 -24.79 6.47 -34.18
N GLY A 54 -25.84 6.86 -33.44
CA GLY A 54 -26.46 6.07 -32.38
C GLY A 54 -25.78 6.18 -31.02
N ALA A 55 -24.70 6.97 -30.90
CA ALA A 55 -24.07 7.32 -29.64
C ALA A 55 -24.39 8.77 -29.27
N VAL A 56 -24.64 9.01 -27.98
CA VAL A 56 -24.88 10.35 -27.44
C VAL A 56 -23.53 11.00 -27.13
N GLU A 57 -23.20 12.08 -27.82
CA GLU A 57 -22.05 12.92 -27.52
C GLU A 57 -22.50 14.21 -26.85
N CYS A 58 -22.29 14.32 -25.54
CA CYS A 58 -22.54 15.52 -24.77
C CYS A 58 -21.27 16.35 -24.58
N ARG A 59 -21.37 17.66 -24.82
CA ARG A 59 -20.33 18.64 -24.54
C ARG A 59 -20.88 19.71 -23.64
N ARG A 60 -20.16 20.02 -22.56
CA ARG A 60 -20.58 21.11 -21.66
C ARG A 60 -20.34 22.46 -22.32
N MET A 61 -21.27 23.38 -22.15
CA MET A 61 -21.11 24.77 -22.56
C MET A 61 -19.98 25.43 -21.74
N SER A 62 -19.02 26.06 -22.42
CA SER A 62 -17.97 26.82 -21.76
C SER A 62 -18.52 28.17 -21.31
N CYS A 63 -18.43 28.45 -20.01
CA CYS A 63 -18.80 29.78 -19.49
C CYS A 63 -17.70 30.80 -19.81
N PRO A 64 -18.05 31.97 -20.36
CA PRO A 64 -17.08 33.06 -20.53
C PRO A 64 -16.57 33.53 -19.16
N PRO A 65 -15.33 34.06 -19.07
CA PRO A 65 -14.82 34.66 -17.85
C PRO A 65 -15.78 35.73 -17.33
N LEU A 66 -16.16 35.63 -16.05
CA LEU A 66 -17.10 36.55 -15.42
C LEU A 66 -16.37 37.45 -14.43
N GLU A 67 -16.27 38.74 -14.74
CA GLU A 67 -15.80 39.78 -13.82
C GLU A 67 -17.00 40.54 -13.26
N CYS A 68 -17.22 40.42 -11.94
CA CYS A 68 -18.31 41.12 -11.29
C CYS A 68 -17.88 42.50 -10.77
N PRO A 69 -18.78 43.50 -10.82
CA PRO A 69 -18.59 44.79 -10.15
C PRO A 69 -18.27 44.64 -8.65
N PRO A 70 -17.61 45.62 -8.02
CA PRO A 70 -17.23 45.55 -6.61
C PRO A 70 -18.42 45.35 -5.65
N ASP A 71 -19.62 45.76 -6.05
CA ASP A 71 -20.89 45.64 -5.31
C ASP A 71 -21.68 44.37 -5.64
N ALA A 72 -21.15 43.51 -6.50
CA ALA A 72 -21.77 42.25 -6.91
C ALA A 72 -20.87 41.04 -6.61
N LEU A 73 -21.50 39.87 -6.49
CA LEU A 73 -20.83 38.58 -6.41
C LEU A 73 -21.36 37.65 -7.51
N PRO A 74 -20.53 36.71 -8.00
CA PRO A 74 -20.97 35.67 -8.93
C PRO A 74 -21.85 34.65 -8.18
N VAL A 75 -23.06 34.42 -8.68
CA VAL A 75 -24.05 33.51 -8.05
C VAL A 75 -24.63 32.56 -9.10
N HIS A 76 -24.89 31.30 -8.71
CA HIS A 76 -25.66 30.36 -9.53
C HIS A 76 -27.16 30.68 -9.45
N VAL A 77 -27.83 30.74 -10.60
CA VAL A 77 -29.27 30.97 -10.69
C VAL A 77 -29.91 29.73 -11.32
N ASP A 78 -30.96 29.21 -10.69
CA ASP A 78 -31.76 28.13 -11.25
C ASP A 78 -32.20 28.50 -12.67
N SER A 79 -32.00 27.61 -13.64
CA SER A 79 -32.19 27.81 -15.10
C SER A 79 -31.02 28.43 -15.88
N GLN A 80 -29.85 28.67 -15.27
CA GLN A 80 -28.65 29.13 -15.99
C GLN A 80 -27.43 28.28 -15.64
N CYS A 81 -26.70 27.83 -16.67
CA CYS A 81 -25.48 27.08 -16.45
C CYS A 81 -24.36 27.92 -15.83
N CYS A 82 -24.19 29.15 -16.33
CA CYS A 82 -23.10 30.02 -15.91
C CYS A 82 -23.52 30.89 -14.71
N LYS A 83 -22.55 31.15 -13.83
CA LYS A 83 -22.73 32.14 -12.76
C LYS A 83 -23.07 33.49 -13.37
N VAL A 84 -23.87 34.27 -12.67
CA VAL A 84 -24.20 35.66 -13.03
C VAL A 84 -23.95 36.59 -11.86
N CYS A 85 -23.58 37.83 -12.15
CA CYS A 85 -23.33 38.82 -11.12
C CYS A 85 -24.65 39.29 -10.51
N ARG A 86 -24.79 39.14 -9.19
CA ARG A 86 -25.91 39.66 -8.40
C ARG A 86 -25.39 40.55 -7.28
N ALA A 87 -26.19 41.53 -6.89
CA ALA A 87 -25.84 42.47 -5.83
C ALA A 87 -25.54 41.74 -4.52
N LYS A 88 -24.46 42.13 -3.83
CA LYS A 88 -24.05 41.51 -2.58
C LYS A 88 -24.61 42.26 -1.37
N CYS A 89 -24.88 41.58 -0.28
CA CYS A 89 -25.21 42.20 1.00
C CYS A 89 -24.00 42.20 1.92
N ILE A 90 -23.86 43.22 2.77
CA ILE A 90 -22.81 43.28 3.79
C ILE A 90 -23.46 43.42 5.17
N TYR A 91 -23.12 42.53 6.09
CA TYR A 91 -23.65 42.57 7.46
C TYR A 91 -22.64 42.01 8.47
N GLY A 92 -22.30 42.81 9.48
CA GLY A 92 -21.40 42.39 10.56
C GLY A 92 -20.02 41.92 10.07
N GLY A 93 -19.50 42.52 8.99
CA GLY A 93 -18.24 42.13 8.36
C GLY A 93 -18.34 40.92 7.41
N LYS A 94 -19.49 40.24 7.33
CA LYS A 94 -19.73 39.16 6.37
C LYS A 94 -20.29 39.72 5.06
N VAL A 95 -19.77 39.23 3.94
CA VAL A 95 -20.32 39.49 2.60
C VAL A 95 -21.19 38.30 2.21
N LEU A 96 -22.45 38.56 1.85
CA LEU A 96 -23.44 37.57 1.49
C LEU A 96 -23.79 37.71 0.01
N ALA A 97 -23.78 36.60 -0.72
CA ALA A 97 -24.30 36.51 -2.07
C ALA A 97 -25.83 36.49 -2.09
N GLU A 98 -26.42 36.81 -3.24
CA GLU A 98 -27.87 36.73 -3.47
C GLU A 98 -28.43 35.36 -3.05
N GLY A 99 -29.51 35.34 -2.29
CA GLY A 99 -30.15 34.12 -1.76
C GLY A 99 -29.51 33.55 -0.49
N GLN A 100 -28.30 33.98 -0.09
CA GLN A 100 -27.69 33.51 1.16
C GLN A 100 -28.41 34.08 2.39
N ARG A 101 -28.51 33.26 3.43
CA ARG A 101 -29.19 33.60 4.69
C ARG A 101 -28.21 33.76 5.83
N VAL A 102 -28.58 34.62 6.78
CA VAL A 102 -27.82 34.86 8.00
C VAL A 102 -28.76 34.98 9.19
N LEU A 103 -28.40 34.28 10.27
CA LEU A 103 -29.08 34.40 11.54
C LEU A 103 -28.57 35.63 12.30
N THR A 104 -29.46 36.60 12.52
CA THR A 104 -29.18 37.81 13.32
C THR A 104 -29.96 37.72 14.65
N LYS A 105 -30.87 38.67 14.94
CA LYS A 105 -31.96 38.49 15.91
C LYS A 105 -33.17 37.75 15.31
N SER A 106 -33.21 37.67 13.99
CA SER A 106 -34.21 36.97 13.18
C SER A 106 -33.53 36.54 11.88
N CYS A 107 -34.03 35.48 11.25
CA CYS A 107 -33.54 35.02 9.95
C CYS A 107 -33.66 36.13 8.90
N ARG A 108 -32.58 36.41 8.17
CA ARG A 108 -32.57 37.36 7.06
C ARG A 108 -31.91 36.73 5.84
N GLU A 109 -32.42 37.04 4.66
CA GLU A 109 -31.91 36.59 3.36
C GLU A 109 -31.46 37.79 2.53
N CYS A 110 -30.34 37.66 1.82
CA CYS A 110 -29.88 38.69 0.89
C CYS A 110 -30.72 38.64 -0.39
N ARG A 111 -31.48 39.71 -0.66
CA ARG A 111 -32.28 39.86 -1.89
C ARG A 111 -32.03 41.22 -2.51
N ASN A 112 -31.54 41.23 -3.74
CA ASN A 112 -31.15 42.41 -4.51
C ASN A 112 -30.28 43.39 -3.71
N GLY A 113 -29.28 42.87 -2.98
CA GLY A 113 -28.36 43.68 -2.17
C GLY A 113 -28.94 44.19 -0.83
N VAL A 114 -30.17 43.81 -0.46
CA VAL A 114 -30.80 44.18 0.82
C VAL A 114 -31.12 42.94 1.66
N LEU A 115 -30.86 43.02 2.98
CA LEU A 115 -31.22 41.94 3.92
C LEU A 115 -32.69 42.00 4.32
N VAL A 116 -33.48 41.11 3.74
CA VAL A 116 -34.93 40.98 4.00
C VAL A 116 -35.17 39.94 5.09
N LYS A 117 -36.08 40.23 6.05
CA LYS A 117 -36.46 39.27 7.09
C LYS A 117 -37.26 38.12 6.49
N VAL A 118 -36.86 36.89 6.79
CA VAL A 118 -37.59 35.67 6.41
C VAL A 118 -38.24 35.09 7.66
N THR A 119 -39.53 34.80 7.57
CA THR A 119 -40.26 34.08 8.61
C THR A 119 -40.23 32.59 8.27
N GLU A 120 -39.29 31.87 8.88
CA GLU A 120 -39.23 30.41 8.86
C GLU A 120 -39.59 29.85 10.22
N ALA A 121 -40.44 28.82 10.24
CA ALA A 121 -40.68 28.01 11.41
C ALA A 121 -39.69 26.84 11.38
N CYS A 122 -38.78 26.78 12.36
CA CYS A 122 -37.80 25.71 12.41
C CYS A 122 -38.43 24.41 12.90
N PRO A 123 -38.08 23.26 12.29
CA PRO A 123 -38.55 21.97 12.75
C PRO A 123 -38.02 21.67 14.17
N PRO A 124 -38.78 20.92 14.99
CA PRO A 124 -38.32 20.52 16.31
C PRO A 124 -37.12 19.57 16.20
N LEU A 125 -36.10 19.79 17.04
CA LEU A 125 -34.88 18.98 17.08
C LEU A 125 -34.94 17.96 18.22
N ASN A 126 -34.64 16.70 17.90
CA ASN A 126 -34.57 15.60 18.87
C ASN A 126 -33.16 15.43 19.48
N CYS A 127 -32.48 16.53 19.78
CA CYS A 127 -31.15 16.55 20.39
C CYS A 127 -30.99 17.68 21.39
N SER A 128 -30.01 17.55 22.27
CA SER A 128 -29.71 18.55 23.31
C SER A 128 -29.19 19.85 22.68
N GLU A 129 -29.43 21.00 23.33
CA GLU A 129 -28.96 22.32 22.86
C GLU A 129 -27.44 22.38 22.61
N LYS A 130 -26.66 21.61 23.38
CA LYS A 130 -25.21 21.49 23.18
C LYS A 130 -24.81 20.83 21.87
N ASP A 131 -25.71 20.05 21.27
CA ASP A 131 -25.51 19.33 20.01
C ASP A 131 -26.17 20.06 18.84
N HIS A 132 -26.68 21.28 19.06
CA HIS A 132 -27.23 22.12 17.99
C HIS A 132 -26.10 22.74 17.19
N VAL A 133 -26.15 22.54 15.88
CA VAL A 133 -25.21 23.12 14.93
C VAL A 133 -26.01 23.99 13.96
N LEU A 134 -25.60 25.24 13.78
CA LEU A 134 -26.21 26.14 12.80
C LEU A 134 -25.50 25.96 11.45
N PRO A 135 -26.19 25.44 10.41
CA PRO A 135 -25.58 25.27 9.10
C PRO A 135 -25.28 26.60 8.43
N GLU A 136 -24.28 26.61 7.53
CA GLU A 136 -24.00 27.77 6.69
C GLU A 136 -25.19 28.07 5.78
N ASN A 137 -25.52 29.36 5.59
CA ASN A 137 -26.64 29.82 4.77
C ASN A 137 -28.03 29.30 5.18
N GLN A 138 -28.19 28.79 6.41
CA GLN A 138 -29.48 28.39 6.98
C GLN A 138 -29.78 29.16 8.27
N CYS A 139 -31.06 29.14 8.65
CA CYS A 139 -31.55 29.85 9.84
C CYS A 139 -32.06 28.92 10.93
N CYS A 140 -32.12 27.62 10.66
CA CYS A 140 -32.54 26.60 11.60
C CYS A 140 -31.34 25.73 11.96
N SER A 141 -31.15 25.51 13.26
CA SER A 141 -30.14 24.57 13.73
C SER A 141 -30.53 23.14 13.35
N VAL A 142 -29.53 22.29 13.21
CA VAL A 142 -29.65 20.85 13.04
C VAL A 142 -28.88 20.14 14.15
N CYS A 143 -29.12 18.85 14.34
CA CYS A 143 -28.36 18.05 15.30
C CYS A 143 -26.96 17.72 14.76
N ARG A 144 -25.96 17.64 15.64
CA ARG A 144 -24.62 17.16 15.27
C ARG A 144 -24.70 15.76 14.63
N GLY A 145 -23.94 15.55 13.55
CA GLY A 145 -23.99 14.32 12.75
C GLY A 145 -25.05 14.35 11.64
N HIS A 146 -25.70 15.49 11.43
CA HIS A 146 -26.58 15.71 10.30
C HIS A 146 -25.87 15.48 8.96
N ASN A 147 -26.54 14.81 8.04
CA ASN A 147 -26.00 14.48 6.72
C ASN A 147 -26.52 15.47 5.67
N PHE A 148 -25.76 16.54 5.45
CA PHE A 148 -26.07 17.58 4.47
C PHE A 148 -26.01 17.07 3.02
N CYS A 149 -25.28 15.99 2.75
CA CYS A 149 -25.24 15.37 1.43
C CYS A 149 -26.56 14.66 1.07
N ALA A 150 -27.34 14.23 2.06
CA ALA A 150 -28.61 13.55 1.83
C ALA A 150 -29.76 14.51 1.47
N GLU A 151 -29.61 15.82 1.70
CA GLU A 151 -30.65 16.83 1.49
C GLU A 151 -30.76 17.35 0.04
N GLY A 152 -30.13 16.67 -0.92
CA GLY A 152 -30.17 17.07 -2.32
C GLY A 152 -29.02 17.99 -2.75
N HIS A 153 -27.89 17.96 -2.04
CA HIS A 153 -26.65 18.59 -2.50
C HIS A 153 -26.17 17.87 -3.77
N ARG A 154 -26.49 18.44 -4.94
CA ARG A 154 -26.19 17.83 -6.25
C ARG A 154 -24.76 18.15 -6.67
N CYS A 155 -23.84 17.26 -6.31
CA CYS A 155 -22.51 17.21 -6.90
C CYS A 155 -22.63 16.62 -8.32
N GLY A 156 -21.91 17.19 -9.29
CA GLY A 156 -21.92 16.74 -10.68
C GLY A 156 -21.25 15.38 -10.86
N GLU A 157 -21.29 14.89 -12.10
CA GLU A 157 -20.60 13.66 -12.49
C GLU A 157 -19.09 13.76 -12.19
N ASN A 158 -18.49 12.66 -11.74
CA ASN A 158 -17.08 12.57 -11.31
C ASN A 158 -16.70 13.45 -10.11
N SER A 159 -17.68 13.99 -9.39
CA SER A 159 -17.50 14.60 -8.08
C SER A 159 -18.18 13.78 -6.98
N GLU A 160 -17.71 13.92 -5.75
CA GLU A 160 -18.26 13.30 -4.55
C GLU A 160 -18.64 14.37 -3.52
N CYS A 161 -19.71 14.12 -2.78
CA CYS A 161 -20.14 15.02 -1.71
C CYS A 161 -19.39 14.70 -0.42
N LYS A 162 -18.70 15.69 0.14
CA LYS A 162 -18.11 15.64 1.49
C LYS A 162 -19.04 16.32 2.49
N ASN A 163 -19.39 15.56 3.52
CA ASN A 163 -20.24 16.05 4.60
C ASN A 163 -19.38 16.68 5.70
N TRP A 164 -19.56 17.97 5.95
CA TRP A 164 -18.91 18.71 7.03
C TRP A 164 -19.90 18.98 8.17
N ASN A 165 -19.40 19.54 9.27
CA ASN A 165 -20.23 19.83 10.45
C ASN A 165 -21.35 20.84 10.17
N THR A 166 -21.12 21.83 9.31
CA THR A 166 -22.04 22.94 9.05
C THR A 166 -22.49 23.06 7.59
N LYS A 167 -22.00 22.19 6.71
CA LYS A 167 -22.29 22.24 5.26
C LYS A 167 -21.95 20.93 4.56
N ALA A 168 -22.37 20.80 3.31
CA ALA A 168 -21.80 19.86 2.36
C ALA A 168 -20.96 20.61 1.32
N THR A 169 -19.87 20.01 0.86
CA THR A 169 -19.08 20.51 -0.29
C THR A 169 -18.91 19.39 -1.30
N CYS A 170 -18.75 19.74 -2.56
CA CYS A 170 -18.34 18.76 -3.57
C CYS A 170 -16.82 18.74 -3.67
N GLU A 171 -16.25 17.59 -3.99
CA GLU A 171 -14.84 17.39 -4.30
C GLU A 171 -14.71 16.48 -5.52
N CYS A 172 -13.72 16.74 -6.38
CA CYS A 172 -13.47 15.88 -7.53
C CYS A 172 -12.92 14.53 -7.10
N LYS A 173 -13.37 13.47 -7.77
CA LYS A 173 -12.78 12.14 -7.59
C LYS A 173 -11.32 12.17 -8.07
N ASN A 174 -10.51 11.23 -7.56
CA ASN A 174 -9.13 11.06 -8.02
C ASN A 174 -9.08 10.85 -9.54
N GLY A 175 -8.09 11.48 -10.19
CA GLY A 175 -7.97 11.50 -11.65
C GLY A 175 -8.80 12.58 -12.35
N TYR A 176 -9.51 13.43 -11.60
CA TYR A 176 -10.29 14.53 -12.14
C TYR A 176 -9.92 15.88 -11.51
N LEU A 177 -10.00 16.96 -12.28
CA LEU A 177 -9.72 18.33 -11.84
C LEU A 177 -10.95 19.24 -11.92
N SER A 178 -11.05 20.22 -11.02
CA SER A 178 -12.19 21.14 -11.00
C SER A 178 -12.10 22.19 -12.11
N VAL A 179 -13.17 22.30 -12.90
CA VAL A 179 -13.18 23.27 -14.00
C VAL A 179 -13.55 24.65 -13.47
N GLN A 180 -12.73 25.66 -13.82
CA GLN A 180 -12.92 27.05 -13.37
C GLN A 180 -13.03 27.19 -11.84
N GLY A 181 -12.42 26.25 -11.09
CA GLY A 181 -12.43 26.23 -9.63
C GLY A 181 -13.77 25.81 -9.01
N ASP A 182 -14.69 25.24 -9.77
CA ASP A 182 -15.96 24.72 -9.24
C ASP A 182 -15.85 23.21 -8.96
N PRO A 183 -15.81 22.76 -7.69
CA PRO A 183 -15.58 21.36 -7.37
C PRO A 183 -16.84 20.50 -7.53
N ALA A 184 -17.99 21.09 -7.86
CA ALA A 184 -19.16 20.34 -8.30
C ALA A 184 -19.02 19.86 -9.75
N TYR A 185 -17.98 20.29 -10.47
CA TYR A 185 -17.75 19.82 -11.82
C TYR A 185 -16.28 19.53 -12.11
N CYS A 186 -16.08 18.29 -12.54
CA CYS A 186 -14.76 17.70 -12.62
C CYS A 186 -14.56 17.13 -14.02
N GLU A 187 -13.47 17.54 -14.66
CA GLU A 187 -13.03 16.98 -15.93
C GLU A 187 -11.87 16.02 -15.71
N ASP A 188 -11.80 15.02 -16.59
CA ASP A 188 -10.74 14.02 -16.57
C ASP A 188 -9.37 14.69 -16.77
N ILE A 189 -8.37 14.26 -16.00
CA ILE A 189 -7.00 14.71 -16.18
C ILE A 189 -6.40 13.84 -17.29
N ASP A 190 -6.08 14.44 -18.43
CA ASP A 190 -5.32 13.72 -19.47
C ASP A 190 -3.84 13.61 -19.06
N GLU A 191 -3.48 12.53 -18.36
CA GLU A 191 -2.11 12.35 -17.89
C GLU A 191 -1.13 12.19 -19.04
N CYS A 192 -1.58 11.70 -20.19
CA CYS A 192 -0.77 11.55 -21.41
C CYS A 192 -0.40 12.90 -22.02
N ALA A 193 -1.37 13.81 -22.16
CA ALA A 193 -1.13 15.16 -22.65
C ALA A 193 -0.33 16.01 -21.65
N ALA A 194 -0.64 15.86 -20.36
CA ALA A 194 0.05 16.57 -19.28
C ALA A 194 1.46 16.02 -18.99
N LYS A 195 1.84 14.87 -19.59
CA LYS A 195 3.07 14.13 -19.28
C LYS A 195 3.21 13.78 -17.79
N MET A 196 2.07 13.52 -17.13
CA MET A 196 1.97 13.16 -15.72
C MET A 196 1.74 11.65 -15.54
N HIS A 197 2.46 10.84 -16.31
CA HIS A 197 2.31 9.39 -16.33
C HIS A 197 3.63 8.67 -16.03
N TYR A 198 3.55 7.45 -15.50
CA TYR A 198 4.70 6.59 -15.20
C TYR A 198 5.05 5.61 -16.34
N CYS A 199 4.44 5.76 -17.51
CA CYS A 199 4.76 4.91 -18.67
C CYS A 199 6.26 4.96 -19.03
N HIS A 200 6.91 3.80 -18.99
CA HIS A 200 8.33 3.64 -19.29
C HIS A 200 8.61 3.53 -20.80
N ALA A 201 9.88 3.37 -21.17
CA ALA A 201 10.27 3.14 -22.56
C ALA A 201 9.52 1.93 -23.17
N ASN A 202 9.31 1.99 -24.48
CA ASN A 202 8.60 0.96 -25.26
C ASN A 202 7.11 0.82 -24.95
N THR A 203 6.51 1.85 -24.36
CA THR A 203 5.07 1.94 -24.14
C THR A 203 4.48 3.20 -24.77
N VAL A 204 3.17 3.16 -25.01
CA VAL A 204 2.35 4.27 -25.47
C VAL A 204 1.33 4.56 -24.37
N CYS A 205 1.29 5.81 -23.90
CA CYS A 205 0.31 6.26 -22.92
C CYS A 205 -1.07 6.36 -23.58
N VAL A 206 -2.09 5.83 -22.90
CA VAL A 206 -3.50 5.92 -23.29
C VAL A 206 -4.29 6.50 -22.13
N ASN A 207 -4.89 7.68 -22.35
CA ASN A 207 -5.73 8.33 -21.36
C ASN A 207 -7.06 7.60 -21.18
N LEU A 208 -7.54 7.48 -19.94
CA LEU A 208 -8.79 6.84 -19.57
C LEU A 208 -9.56 7.73 -18.59
N PRO A 209 -10.90 7.65 -18.51
CA PRO A 209 -11.64 8.44 -17.53
C PRO A 209 -11.23 8.11 -16.07
N GLY A 210 -10.54 9.04 -15.42
CA GLY A 210 -10.04 8.99 -14.06
C GLY A 210 -8.67 8.33 -13.89
N SER A 211 -7.98 7.96 -14.97
CA SER A 211 -6.67 7.30 -14.92
C SER A 211 -6.00 7.22 -16.30
N TYR A 212 -4.85 6.54 -16.38
CA TYR A 212 -4.22 6.21 -17.66
C TYR A 212 -3.71 4.77 -17.62
N ARG A 213 -3.38 4.25 -18.80
CA ARG A 213 -2.64 3.00 -18.93
C ARG A 213 -1.51 3.12 -19.94
N CYS A 214 -0.55 2.20 -19.84
CA CYS A 214 0.57 2.12 -20.76
C CYS A 214 0.44 0.84 -21.60
N ASP A 215 0.23 1.02 -22.89
CA ASP A 215 0.12 -0.08 -23.85
C ASP A 215 1.48 -0.32 -24.51
N CYS A 216 1.88 -1.59 -24.65
CA CYS A 216 3.15 -1.91 -25.30
C CYS A 216 3.13 -1.52 -26.77
N VAL A 217 4.27 -1.00 -27.26
CA VAL A 217 4.46 -0.82 -28.70
C VAL A 217 4.35 -2.19 -29.40
N ALA A 218 3.82 -2.21 -30.63
CA ALA A 218 3.67 -3.44 -31.39
C ALA A 218 5.01 -4.18 -31.52
N GLY A 219 5.02 -5.48 -31.16
CA GLY A 219 6.22 -6.30 -31.12
C GLY A 219 6.90 -6.39 -29.75
N TYR A 220 6.49 -5.59 -28.77
CA TYR A 220 6.97 -5.66 -27.39
C TYR A 220 6.01 -6.45 -26.50
N VAL A 221 6.56 -7.10 -25.47
CA VAL A 221 5.84 -7.98 -24.54
C VAL A 221 5.74 -7.30 -23.19
N ARG A 222 4.54 -7.36 -22.59
CA ARG A 222 4.27 -6.72 -21.29
C ARG A 222 5.09 -7.37 -20.18
N VAL A 223 5.81 -6.55 -19.42
CA VAL A 223 6.50 -6.96 -18.18
C VAL A 223 5.64 -6.61 -16.98
N ASP A 224 5.14 -5.37 -16.94
CA ASP A 224 4.24 -4.86 -15.91
C ASP A 224 3.24 -3.85 -16.53
N ASP A 225 2.45 -3.17 -15.70
CA ASP A 225 1.44 -2.21 -16.17
C ASP A 225 2.04 -0.96 -16.85
N PHE A 226 3.33 -0.71 -16.67
CA PHE A 226 4.04 0.49 -17.13
C PHE A 226 5.21 0.21 -18.07
N SER A 227 5.62 -1.06 -18.24
CA SER A 227 6.87 -1.45 -18.90
C SER A 227 6.71 -2.66 -19.81
N CYS A 228 7.45 -2.65 -20.92
CA CYS A 228 7.48 -3.73 -21.89
C CYS A 228 8.92 -4.07 -22.32
N THR A 229 9.16 -5.34 -22.65
CA THR A 229 10.44 -5.88 -23.13
C THR A 229 10.35 -6.28 -24.60
N GLU A 230 11.49 -6.36 -25.28
CA GLU A 230 11.57 -6.71 -26.72
C GLU A 230 11.32 -8.19 -26.98
N HIS A 231 11.70 -9.06 -26.05
CA HIS A 231 11.65 -10.50 -26.23
C HIS A 231 10.93 -11.16 -25.07
N ASP A 232 10.16 -12.21 -25.36
CA ASP A 232 9.49 -13.02 -24.35
C ASP A 232 10.33 -14.27 -24.08
N GLU A 233 11.38 -14.16 -23.26
CA GLU A 233 12.24 -15.29 -22.92
C GLU A 233 11.44 -16.43 -22.24
N CYS A 234 10.43 -16.08 -21.44
CA CYS A 234 9.59 -17.04 -20.73
C CYS A 234 8.62 -17.79 -21.66
N GLY A 235 7.90 -17.09 -22.53
CA GLY A 235 6.93 -17.67 -23.47
C GLY A 235 7.56 -18.37 -24.67
N SER A 236 8.76 -17.93 -25.09
CA SER A 236 9.52 -18.59 -26.16
C SER A 236 10.31 -19.82 -25.68
N GLY A 237 10.36 -20.07 -24.36
CA GLY A 237 11.16 -21.13 -23.76
C GLY A 237 12.67 -20.89 -23.84
N GLN A 238 13.11 -19.68 -24.18
CA GLN A 238 14.53 -19.28 -24.24
C GLN A 238 15.04 -18.79 -22.88
N HIS A 239 14.71 -19.53 -21.81
CA HIS A 239 15.15 -19.25 -20.45
C HIS A 239 15.98 -20.40 -19.89
N ASN A 240 16.80 -20.12 -18.88
CA ASN A 240 17.61 -21.10 -18.15
C ASN A 240 17.03 -21.43 -16.76
N CYS A 241 15.76 -21.11 -16.50
CA CYS A 241 15.09 -21.46 -15.25
C CYS A 241 14.94 -22.97 -15.06
N ASP A 242 15.04 -23.42 -13.80
CA ASP A 242 14.76 -24.80 -13.39
C ASP A 242 13.29 -25.16 -13.67
N GLU A 243 12.98 -26.45 -13.88
CA GLU A 243 11.60 -26.93 -14.04
C GLU A 243 10.73 -26.61 -12.81
N ASN A 244 11.36 -26.51 -11.63
CA ASN A 244 10.74 -26.11 -10.37
C ASN A 244 10.86 -24.60 -10.09
N ALA A 245 11.12 -23.78 -11.11
CA ALA A 245 11.12 -22.33 -11.02
C ALA A 245 10.02 -21.69 -11.85
N ILE A 246 9.72 -20.43 -11.53
CA ILE A 246 8.82 -19.52 -12.23
C ILE A 246 9.70 -18.55 -13.00
N CYS A 247 9.51 -18.47 -14.31
CA CYS A 247 10.14 -17.48 -15.17
C CYS A 247 9.28 -16.20 -15.17
N THR A 248 9.93 -15.05 -15.03
CA THR A 248 9.30 -13.73 -15.12
C THR A 248 10.12 -12.86 -16.07
N ASN A 249 9.47 -12.28 -17.09
CA ASN A 249 10.15 -11.31 -17.95
C ASN A 249 10.45 -10.04 -17.15
N THR A 250 11.50 -9.36 -17.55
CA THR A 250 12.02 -8.12 -16.94
C THR A 250 12.47 -7.20 -18.07
N ILE A 251 12.65 -5.90 -17.76
CA ILE A 251 13.12 -4.92 -18.76
C ILE A 251 14.50 -5.29 -19.36
N ARG A 252 15.27 -6.16 -18.70
CA ARG A 252 16.63 -6.58 -19.11
C ARG A 252 16.74 -8.08 -19.43
N GLY A 253 15.64 -8.76 -19.75
CA GLY A 253 15.61 -10.20 -20.05
C GLY A 253 14.63 -10.92 -19.13
N HIS A 254 15.04 -11.99 -18.46
CA HIS A 254 14.19 -12.73 -17.52
C HIS A 254 14.82 -12.97 -16.15
N SER A 255 13.97 -13.22 -15.15
CA SER A 255 14.34 -13.64 -13.81
C SER A 255 13.65 -14.96 -13.46
N CYS A 256 14.40 -15.85 -12.81
CA CYS A 256 13.93 -17.16 -12.37
C CYS A 256 13.79 -17.18 -10.85
N THR A 257 12.63 -17.58 -10.35
CA THR A 257 12.37 -17.70 -8.90
C THR A 257 11.86 -19.09 -8.59
N CYS A 258 12.44 -19.81 -7.62
CA CYS A 258 11.97 -21.15 -7.28
C CYS A 258 10.48 -21.13 -6.86
N LYS A 259 9.74 -22.16 -7.27
CA LYS A 259 8.33 -22.34 -6.90
C LYS A 259 8.20 -22.50 -5.38
N PRO A 260 7.03 -22.19 -4.80
CA PRO A 260 6.79 -22.40 -3.37
C PRO A 260 7.15 -23.82 -2.92
N GLY A 261 7.90 -23.92 -1.81
CA GLY A 261 8.40 -25.20 -1.30
C GLY A 261 9.72 -25.69 -1.92
N TYR A 262 10.34 -24.88 -2.79
CA TYR A 262 11.69 -25.11 -3.32
C TYR A 262 12.61 -23.93 -2.95
N VAL A 263 13.90 -24.22 -2.80
CA VAL A 263 14.94 -23.24 -2.47
C VAL A 263 16.10 -23.33 -3.45
N GLY A 264 16.72 -22.19 -3.73
CA GLY A 264 17.81 -22.09 -4.69
C GLY A 264 17.89 -20.72 -5.35
N ASN A 265 18.55 -20.66 -6.49
CA ASN A 265 18.77 -19.42 -7.25
C ASN A 265 17.85 -19.28 -8.49
N GLY A 266 16.80 -20.11 -8.59
CA GLY A 266 15.88 -20.12 -9.72
C GLY A 266 16.37 -20.90 -10.95
N THR A 267 17.68 -20.94 -11.21
CA THR A 267 18.27 -21.82 -12.26
C THR A 267 18.51 -23.24 -11.74
N ILE A 268 18.66 -23.39 -10.42
CA ILE A 268 18.77 -24.67 -9.73
C ILE A 268 17.85 -24.57 -8.50
N CYS A 269 16.81 -25.40 -8.46
CA CYS A 269 15.85 -25.43 -7.36
C CYS A 269 15.83 -26.81 -6.71
N ARG A 270 15.94 -26.84 -5.38
CA ARG A 270 15.89 -28.06 -4.57
C ARG A 270 14.67 -28.04 -3.68
N ALA A 271 14.03 -29.19 -3.48
CA ALA A 271 12.90 -29.30 -2.58
C ALA A 271 13.29 -28.89 -1.15
N PHE A 272 12.42 -28.13 -0.51
CA PHE A 272 12.55 -27.71 0.88
C PHE A 272 11.62 -28.53 1.76
N CYS A 273 12.18 -29.04 2.86
CA CYS A 273 11.44 -29.75 3.91
C CYS A 273 11.66 -28.98 5.20
N GLU A 274 10.61 -28.34 5.71
CA GLU A 274 10.66 -27.38 6.84
C GLU A 274 11.23 -28.02 8.11
N GLU A 275 10.75 -29.23 8.47
CA GLU A 275 11.28 -29.99 9.60
C GLU A 275 12.50 -30.87 9.24
N GLY A 276 12.96 -30.80 7.98
CA GLY A 276 13.99 -31.66 7.43
C GLY A 276 13.58 -33.13 7.32
N CYS A 277 14.51 -33.97 6.84
CA CYS A 277 14.35 -35.42 6.76
C CYS A 277 15.37 -36.09 7.71
N ARG A 278 14.89 -36.95 8.61
CA ARG A 278 15.73 -37.59 9.63
C ARG A 278 16.37 -38.88 9.11
N TYR A 279 17.39 -39.35 9.83
CA TYR A 279 18.07 -40.62 9.59
C TYR A 279 18.54 -40.85 8.14
N GLY A 280 19.04 -39.78 7.49
CA GLY A 280 19.55 -39.84 6.12
C GLY A 280 18.48 -39.82 5.02
N GLY A 281 17.23 -39.45 5.34
CA GLY A 281 16.21 -39.18 4.33
C GLY A 281 16.56 -38.00 3.41
N THR A 282 16.13 -38.07 2.16
CA THR A 282 16.34 -37.00 1.16
C THR A 282 15.03 -36.30 0.87
N CYS A 283 15.02 -34.97 0.86
CA CYS A 283 13.84 -34.18 0.48
C CYS A 283 13.69 -34.24 -1.05
N VAL A 284 12.62 -34.87 -1.53
CA VAL A 284 12.39 -35.10 -2.98
C VAL A 284 11.30 -34.21 -3.55
N ALA A 285 10.44 -33.67 -2.69
CA ALA A 285 9.42 -32.68 -3.04
C ALA A 285 9.12 -31.83 -1.78
N PRO A 286 8.40 -30.70 -1.89
CA PRO A 286 8.07 -29.85 -0.75
C PRO A 286 7.48 -30.66 0.41
N ASN A 287 8.14 -30.60 1.58
CA ASN A 287 7.77 -31.35 2.79
C ASN A 287 7.58 -32.87 2.60
N LYS A 288 8.25 -33.48 1.61
CA LYS A 288 8.18 -34.92 1.33
C LYS A 288 9.57 -35.55 1.34
N CYS A 289 9.80 -36.40 2.34
CA CYS A 289 11.05 -37.14 2.50
C CYS A 289 10.98 -38.53 1.84
N LEU A 290 12.04 -38.89 1.12
CA LEU A 290 12.32 -40.27 0.72
C LEU A 290 13.17 -40.92 1.81
N CYS A 291 12.63 -41.97 2.44
CA CYS A 291 13.26 -42.61 3.59
C CYS A 291 14.16 -43.78 3.19
N PRO A 292 15.32 -43.96 3.84
CA PRO A 292 16.13 -45.15 3.69
C PRO A 292 15.42 -46.41 4.18
N SER A 293 15.89 -47.57 3.72
CA SER A 293 15.27 -48.88 4.05
C SER A 293 15.16 -49.10 5.56
N GLY A 294 13.94 -49.34 6.06
CA GLY A 294 13.66 -49.58 7.47
C GLY A 294 13.24 -48.35 8.28
N PHE A 295 13.12 -47.20 7.63
CA PHE A 295 12.54 -45.97 8.20
C PHE A 295 11.25 -45.59 7.46
N THR A 296 10.29 -45.08 8.21
CA THR A 296 8.95 -44.67 7.76
C THR A 296 8.54 -43.38 8.49
N GLY A 297 7.45 -42.74 8.08
CA GLY A 297 7.04 -41.44 8.60
C GLY A 297 7.26 -40.30 7.61
N SER A 298 6.62 -39.14 7.84
CA SER A 298 6.69 -37.99 6.92
C SER A 298 8.08 -37.35 6.89
N HIS A 299 8.85 -37.50 7.97
CA HIS A 299 10.22 -37.02 8.13
C HIS A 299 11.20 -38.18 8.38
N CYS A 300 10.82 -39.41 8.03
CA CYS A 300 11.58 -40.64 8.26
C CYS A 300 11.84 -40.96 9.74
N GLU A 301 11.03 -40.41 10.64
CA GLU A 301 11.22 -40.43 12.08
C GLU A 301 10.94 -41.80 12.75
N LYS A 302 10.30 -42.73 12.04
CA LYS A 302 9.89 -44.03 12.59
C LYS A 302 10.77 -45.15 12.03
N GLY A 303 11.69 -45.65 12.84
CA GLY A 303 12.54 -46.81 12.51
C GLY A 303 11.88 -48.17 12.84
N LYS A 304 12.49 -49.26 12.35
CA LYS A 304 12.11 -50.66 12.66
C LYS A 304 11.76 -50.89 14.14
N SER A 305 10.65 -51.58 14.34
CA SER A 305 10.13 -52.09 15.61
C SER A 305 11.23 -52.67 16.51
N PHE A 306 11.20 -52.23 17.75
CA PHE A 306 12.08 -52.59 18.86
C PHE A 306 11.81 -54.02 19.35
N THR A 307 12.10 -55.05 18.56
CA THR A 307 12.06 -56.45 19.00
C THR A 307 13.42 -57.09 18.82
N GLU A 308 14.38 -56.72 19.68
CA GLU A 308 15.53 -57.57 20.07
C GLU A 308 16.50 -56.96 21.11
N LYS A 309 16.24 -55.79 21.70
CA LYS A 309 17.10 -55.22 22.77
C LYS A 309 16.47 -55.12 24.16
N HIS A 310 15.35 -55.80 24.42
CA HIS A 310 14.73 -55.82 25.75
C HIS A 310 15.25 -56.90 26.70
N LEU A 311 16.10 -57.85 26.25
CA LEU A 311 16.71 -58.87 27.12
C LEU A 311 18.15 -58.58 27.57
N LEU A 312 18.84 -57.58 27.02
CA LEU A 312 20.14 -57.16 27.56
C LEU A 312 20.00 -56.03 28.60
N TRP A 313 18.98 -55.18 28.47
CA TRP A 313 18.76 -54.05 29.38
C TRP A 313 18.09 -54.42 30.71
N LYS A 314 17.36 -55.55 30.77
CA LYS A 314 16.76 -56.03 32.03
C LYS A 314 17.75 -56.81 32.92
N LYS A 315 18.85 -57.35 32.35
CA LYS A 315 19.94 -57.98 33.12
C LYS A 315 21.07 -57.01 33.51
N LEU A 316 21.18 -55.85 32.86
CA LEU A 316 22.19 -54.83 33.21
C LEU A 316 21.68 -53.79 34.21
N ARG A 317 20.37 -53.75 34.50
CA ARG A 317 19.78 -52.83 35.48
C ARG A 317 19.96 -53.27 36.93
N GLU A 318 20.40 -54.51 37.17
CA GLU A 318 20.73 -55.05 38.50
C GLU A 318 22.24 -55.27 38.71
N MET A 319 23.11 -54.88 37.77
CA MET A 319 24.56 -55.18 37.85
C MET A 319 25.50 -54.01 37.54
N TYR A 320 25.03 -52.75 37.51
CA TYR A 320 25.93 -51.58 37.38
C TYR A 320 25.51 -50.42 38.28
N GLN A 321 25.39 -50.72 39.58
CA GLN A 321 25.50 -49.74 40.66
C GLN A 321 26.98 -49.48 41.03
N TRP A 322 27.95 -49.70 40.12
CA TRP A 322 29.37 -49.73 40.51
C TRP A 322 30.42 -49.36 39.46
N PHE A 323 30.12 -48.56 38.43
CA PHE A 323 31.17 -47.91 37.63
C PHE A 323 30.62 -46.64 36.96
N HIS A 324 30.79 -45.48 37.62
CA HIS A 324 31.01 -44.23 36.88
C HIS A 324 32.35 -44.41 36.16
N CYS A 325 32.33 -44.91 34.93
CA CYS A 325 33.50 -44.79 34.07
C CYS A 325 33.53 -43.33 33.63
N TYR A 326 34.26 -42.54 34.38
CA TYR A 326 34.73 -41.24 33.97
C TYR A 326 35.50 -41.46 32.67
N ILE A 327 34.94 -41.05 31.54
CA ILE A 327 35.70 -41.02 30.30
C ILE A 327 36.79 -39.96 30.54
N ASP A 328 38.03 -40.28 30.18
CA ASP A 328 39.10 -39.29 30.19
C ASP A 328 39.34 -38.84 28.76
N GLU A 329 38.55 -37.84 28.35
CA GLU A 329 38.59 -37.29 27.00
C GLU A 329 39.96 -36.68 26.68
N CYS A 330 40.69 -36.22 27.70
CA CYS A 330 42.06 -35.73 27.61
C CYS A 330 43.05 -36.86 27.28
N ALA A 331 42.97 -37.99 27.99
CA ALA A 331 43.83 -39.17 27.74
C ALA A 331 43.51 -39.85 26.40
N LEU A 332 42.24 -39.83 25.99
CA LEU A 332 41.76 -40.45 24.75
C LEU A 332 41.92 -39.53 23.51
N LYS A 333 42.33 -38.26 23.68
CA LYS A 333 42.41 -37.24 22.62
C LYS A 333 41.13 -37.05 21.81
N ILE A 334 39.99 -37.27 22.45
CA ILE A 334 38.65 -37.04 21.86
C ILE A 334 38.07 -35.68 22.27
N HIS A 335 38.88 -34.86 22.96
CA HIS A 335 38.55 -33.49 23.34
C HIS A 335 38.63 -32.52 22.14
N THR A 336 37.88 -31.43 22.20
CA THR A 336 37.88 -30.35 21.19
C THR A 336 38.76 -29.16 21.57
N CYS A 337 39.62 -29.29 22.60
CA CYS A 337 40.56 -28.25 22.99
C CYS A 337 41.51 -27.87 21.82
N TRP A 338 41.85 -26.58 21.71
CA TRP A 338 42.83 -26.08 20.74
C TRP A 338 44.23 -26.62 21.05
N ASN A 339 45.07 -26.71 20.01
CA ASN A 339 46.35 -27.41 20.05
C ASN A 339 47.36 -26.83 21.08
N ASP A 340 47.13 -25.58 21.49
CA ASP A 340 47.91 -24.76 22.42
C ASP A 340 47.25 -24.62 23.81
N SER A 341 46.13 -25.31 24.06
CA SER A 341 45.44 -25.34 25.35
C SER A 341 45.64 -26.68 26.07
N ALA A 342 45.69 -26.65 27.40
CA ALA A 342 45.84 -27.83 28.24
C ALA A 342 44.46 -28.39 28.63
N CYS A 343 44.18 -29.63 28.25
CA CYS A 343 42.94 -30.33 28.62
C CYS A 343 43.01 -30.81 30.07
N VAL A 344 41.95 -30.55 30.85
CA VAL A 344 41.77 -31.01 32.23
C VAL A 344 40.45 -31.77 32.35
N ASN A 345 40.49 -32.99 32.86
CA ASN A 345 39.32 -33.87 32.90
C ASN A 345 38.45 -33.64 34.16
N LEU A 346 37.12 -33.55 34.03
CA LEU A 346 36.14 -33.17 35.07
C LEU A 346 34.91 -34.13 35.15
N PRO A 347 34.16 -34.18 36.27
CA PRO A 347 33.12 -35.21 36.42
C PRO A 347 31.96 -34.96 35.47
N GLY A 348 31.91 -35.78 34.42
CA GLY A 348 30.93 -35.64 33.33
C GLY A 348 31.44 -34.93 32.08
N GLY A 349 32.75 -34.66 31.94
CA GLY A 349 33.35 -34.10 30.72
C GLY A 349 34.79 -33.58 30.91
N PHE A 350 35.26 -32.68 30.04
CA PHE A 350 36.60 -32.07 30.14
C PHE A 350 36.53 -30.54 29.99
N ASP A 351 37.56 -29.86 30.48
CA ASP A 351 37.76 -28.41 30.40
C ASP A 351 39.10 -28.10 29.72
N CYS A 352 39.24 -26.93 29.10
CA CYS A 352 40.46 -26.54 28.37
C CYS A 352 41.07 -25.29 29.04
N LEU A 353 42.17 -25.46 29.76
CA LEU A 353 42.85 -24.39 30.50
C LEU A 353 44.12 -23.93 29.77
N CYS A 354 44.39 -22.62 29.76
CA CYS A 354 45.58 -22.05 29.14
C CYS A 354 46.60 -21.64 30.21
N PRO A 355 47.73 -22.36 30.37
CA PRO A 355 48.78 -21.98 31.32
C PRO A 355 49.66 -20.89 30.70
N SER A 356 49.22 -19.63 30.82
CA SER A 356 50.03 -18.41 30.70
C SER A 356 51.11 -18.39 29.59
N GLY A 357 50.72 -18.03 28.37
CA GLY A 357 51.65 -17.72 27.27
C GLY A 357 50.95 -16.98 26.11
N PRO A 358 51.65 -16.12 25.34
CA PRO A 358 51.06 -15.14 24.42
C PRO A 358 50.53 -15.72 23.10
N SER A 359 50.12 -16.99 23.06
CA SER A 359 49.63 -17.66 21.85
C SER A 359 48.23 -18.27 21.97
N CYS A 360 47.56 -18.16 23.12
CA CYS A 360 46.14 -18.52 23.21
C CYS A 360 45.29 -17.28 23.00
N THR A 361 44.65 -17.12 21.84
CA THR A 361 43.85 -15.91 21.63
C THR A 361 42.57 -16.11 20.82
N GLY A 362 41.45 -15.86 21.50
CA GLY A 362 40.22 -15.31 20.93
C GLY A 362 40.44 -13.86 20.45
N ASP A 363 41.44 -13.67 19.60
CA ASP A 363 41.73 -12.41 18.91
C ASP A 363 40.79 -12.26 17.73
N CYS A 364 40.47 -11.02 17.41
CA CYS A 364 39.50 -10.70 16.40
C CYS A 364 40.20 -10.33 15.09
N PRO A 365 39.86 -10.97 13.95
CA PRO A 365 40.40 -10.58 12.65
C PRO A 365 39.82 -9.23 12.22
N HIS A 366 40.68 -8.25 11.94
CA HIS A 366 40.28 -6.90 11.49
C HIS A 366 41.22 -6.43 10.37
N GLU A 367 40.71 -5.68 9.38
CA GLU A 367 41.48 -5.31 8.20
C GLU A 367 42.86 -4.71 8.54
N GLY A 368 43.92 -5.42 8.15
CA GLY A 368 45.31 -5.08 8.47
C GLY A 368 45.96 -5.88 9.62
N GLY A 369 45.30 -6.88 10.22
CA GLY A 369 45.92 -7.83 11.16
C GLY A 369 44.95 -8.44 12.18
N PHE A 370 45.47 -8.75 13.38
CA PHE A 370 44.69 -9.28 14.50
C PHE A 370 44.59 -8.25 15.62
N LYS A 371 43.41 -8.12 16.22
CA LYS A 371 43.17 -7.29 17.41
C LYS A 371 43.08 -8.18 18.64
N ARG A 372 43.83 -7.81 19.68
CA ARG A 372 43.95 -8.62 20.90
C ARG A 372 42.63 -8.72 21.64
N ASN A 373 42.30 -9.86 22.24
CA ASN A 373 41.15 -9.98 23.13
C ASN A 373 41.20 -8.90 24.24
N GLY A 374 40.15 -8.08 24.36
CA GLY A 374 40.07 -6.91 25.24
C GLY A 374 40.59 -5.59 24.65
N GLN A 375 41.20 -5.60 23.46
CA GLN A 375 41.68 -4.38 22.80
C GLN A 375 40.50 -3.53 22.32
N VAL A 376 40.59 -2.21 22.53
CA VAL A 376 39.64 -1.21 22.04
C VAL A 376 40.33 -0.32 21.02
N TRP A 377 39.67 -0.02 19.91
CA TRP A 377 40.20 0.87 18.86
C TRP A 377 39.07 1.63 18.15
N THR A 378 39.42 2.73 17.48
CA THR A 378 38.54 3.46 16.58
C THR A 378 38.72 2.99 15.14
N LEU A 379 37.64 2.92 14.37
CA LEU A 379 37.71 2.57 12.95
C LEU A 379 38.30 3.72 12.15
N ARG A 380 39.09 3.40 11.10
CA ARG A 380 39.65 4.43 10.20
C ARG A 380 38.60 5.03 9.28
N GLU A 381 37.62 4.22 8.86
CA GLU A 381 36.52 4.65 7.99
C GLU A 381 35.38 5.34 8.76
N ASP A 382 35.20 5.00 10.04
CA ASP A 382 34.21 5.61 10.93
C ASP A 382 34.85 5.96 12.28
N ARG A 383 35.42 7.17 12.35
CA ARG A 383 36.07 7.74 13.54
C ARG A 383 35.13 7.93 14.74
N CYS A 384 33.81 7.80 14.54
CA CYS A 384 32.81 7.91 15.58
C CYS A 384 32.42 6.56 16.18
N SER A 385 32.97 5.46 15.64
CA SER A 385 32.78 4.11 16.14
C SER A 385 33.99 3.61 16.90
N VAL A 386 33.74 3.11 18.11
CA VAL A 386 34.71 2.45 18.98
C VAL A 386 34.40 0.95 18.99
N CYS A 387 35.36 0.15 18.55
CA CYS A 387 35.28 -1.30 18.50
C CYS A 387 36.12 -1.93 19.60
N SER A 388 35.63 -3.03 20.16
CA SER A 388 36.37 -3.88 21.08
C SER A 388 36.39 -5.33 20.59
N CYS A 389 37.48 -6.04 20.90
CA CYS A 389 37.55 -7.46 20.66
C CYS A 389 37.16 -8.20 21.95
N LYS A 390 36.21 -9.13 21.86
CA LYS A 390 35.87 -10.03 22.96
C LYS A 390 35.67 -11.45 22.42
N ASP A 391 36.55 -12.35 22.82
CA ASP A 391 36.49 -13.80 22.56
C ASP A 391 36.26 -14.14 21.07
N GLY A 392 37.08 -13.53 20.20
CA GLY A 392 37.07 -13.75 18.74
C GLY A 392 35.98 -12.99 17.98
N ARG A 393 35.18 -12.16 18.66
CA ARG A 393 34.14 -11.33 18.04
C ARG A 393 34.40 -9.83 18.24
N ILE A 394 34.24 -9.07 17.17
CA ILE A 394 34.34 -7.61 17.18
C ILE A 394 32.98 -7.03 17.60
N PHE A 395 32.99 -6.20 18.63
CA PHE A 395 31.83 -5.45 19.10
C PHE A 395 32.09 -3.96 18.87
N CYS A 396 31.40 -3.36 17.91
CA CYS A 396 31.50 -1.92 17.63
C CYS A 396 30.28 -1.19 18.19
N ARG A 397 30.50 0.01 18.72
CA ARG A 397 29.45 0.95 19.13
C ARG A 397 29.87 2.38 18.81
N ARG A 398 28.91 3.28 18.66
CA ARG A 398 29.21 4.72 18.61
C ARG A 398 29.80 5.20 19.93
N THR A 399 30.71 6.17 19.86
CA THR A 399 31.25 6.86 21.03
C THR A 399 30.11 7.50 21.81
N ALA A 400 30.08 7.31 23.14
CA ALA A 400 29.10 7.98 23.99
C ALA A 400 29.47 9.45 24.14
N CYS A 401 28.49 10.35 24.01
CA CYS A 401 28.71 11.77 24.01
C CYS A 401 28.67 12.36 25.43
N ASP A 402 29.77 13.00 25.83
CA ASP A 402 29.89 13.75 27.07
C ASP A 402 29.95 15.26 26.76
N CYS A 403 28.78 15.88 26.67
CA CYS A 403 28.64 17.30 26.33
C CYS A 403 29.12 18.25 27.44
N GLY A 404 29.53 17.73 28.60
CA GLY A 404 30.18 18.53 29.65
C GLY A 404 31.66 18.81 29.37
N SER A 405 32.28 18.08 28.43
CA SER A 405 33.68 18.27 28.04
C SER A 405 33.82 19.35 26.96
N PRO A 406 34.69 20.36 27.13
CA PRO A 406 34.95 21.38 26.11
C PRO A 406 35.64 20.83 24.83
N SER A 407 36.06 19.55 24.83
CA SER A 407 36.74 18.89 23.71
C SER A 407 35.87 17.82 23.02
N ALA A 408 34.55 17.84 23.23
CA ALA A 408 33.63 16.94 22.53
C ALA A 408 33.76 17.10 21.01
N ASP A 409 33.97 15.98 20.30
CA ASP A 409 34.06 15.97 18.85
C ASP A 409 32.66 16.18 18.25
N LEU A 410 32.33 17.43 17.91
CA LEU A 410 31.02 17.84 17.37
C LEU A 410 30.64 17.09 16.09
N PHE A 411 31.61 16.51 15.37
CA PHE A 411 31.35 15.65 14.22
C PHE A 411 30.77 14.29 14.63
N CYS A 412 31.20 13.75 15.78
CA CYS A 412 30.70 12.49 16.32
C CYS A 412 29.56 12.65 17.33
N CYS A 413 29.42 13.85 17.89
CA CYS A 413 28.44 14.23 18.90
C CYS A 413 27.74 15.54 18.52
N PRO A 414 26.94 15.56 17.43
CA PRO A 414 26.22 16.75 16.99
C PRO A 414 25.22 17.26 18.04
N GLU A 415 24.71 16.40 18.92
CA GLU A 415 23.84 16.74 20.05
C GLU A 415 24.49 17.64 21.10
N CYS A 416 25.83 17.71 21.11
CA CYS A 416 26.57 18.62 21.97
C CYS A 416 26.72 20.02 21.36
N ASP A 417 26.25 20.24 20.12
CA ASP A 417 26.29 21.54 19.46
C ASP A 417 25.20 22.48 19.98
N THR A 418 25.60 23.43 20.83
CA THR A 418 24.71 24.41 21.46
C THR A 418 24.57 25.72 20.67
N ARG A 419 25.17 25.80 19.47
CA ARG A 419 25.09 27.01 18.64
C ARG A 419 23.68 27.19 18.11
N VAL A 420 23.16 28.41 18.20
CA VAL A 420 21.82 28.79 17.70
C VAL A 420 21.66 28.54 16.19
N THR A 421 22.76 28.61 15.43
CA THR A 421 22.79 28.33 13.99
C THR A 421 22.57 26.86 13.65
N SER A 422 22.73 25.95 14.62
CA SER A 422 22.64 24.50 14.43
C SER A 422 21.29 23.93 14.92
N GLN A 423 20.36 24.80 15.34
CA GLN A 423 19.03 24.44 15.81
C GLN A 423 18.03 24.46 14.63
N CYS A 424 17.12 23.50 14.61
CA CYS A 424 16.08 23.37 13.59
C CYS A 424 14.70 23.68 14.15
N LEU A 425 13.83 24.25 13.32
CA LEU A 425 12.40 24.32 13.60
C LEU A 425 11.72 23.08 13.01
N ASP A 426 10.75 22.53 13.72
CA ASP A 426 9.90 21.47 13.20
C ASP A 426 9.07 21.95 12.00
N GLN A 427 8.42 21.02 11.31
CA GLN A 427 7.65 21.28 10.09
C GLN A 427 6.46 22.21 10.34
N THR A 428 6.05 22.38 11.61
CA THR A 428 4.99 23.30 12.02
C THR A 428 5.51 24.68 12.39
N GLY A 429 6.83 24.86 12.55
CA GLY A 429 7.47 26.11 12.94
C GLY A 429 7.29 26.48 14.42
N HIS A 430 6.85 25.54 15.26
CA HIS A 430 6.48 25.81 16.65
C HIS A 430 7.40 25.15 17.68
N LYS A 431 8.13 24.10 17.31
CA LYS A 431 9.08 23.42 18.20
C LYS A 431 10.50 23.55 17.66
N LEU A 432 11.40 23.90 18.58
CA LEU A 432 12.83 24.03 18.32
C LEU A 432 13.55 22.74 18.73
N TYR A 433 14.36 22.21 17.82
CA TYR A 433 15.15 20.99 17.96
C TYR A 433 16.64 21.32 17.84
N HIS A 434 17.49 20.66 18.63
CA HIS A 434 18.95 20.78 18.54
C HIS A 434 19.51 19.84 17.47
N SER A 435 20.69 20.16 16.94
CA SER A 435 21.40 19.27 16.01
C SER A 435 21.55 17.88 16.63
N GLY A 436 21.18 16.81 15.94
CA GLY A 436 21.14 15.44 16.44
C GLY A 436 19.77 14.97 16.94
N ASP A 437 18.84 15.89 17.25
CA ASP A 437 17.50 15.52 17.71
C ASP A 437 16.69 14.85 16.60
N ASN A 438 15.82 13.92 16.99
CA ASN A 438 14.89 13.21 16.12
C ASN A 438 13.44 13.35 16.58
N TRP A 439 12.51 13.34 15.62
CA TRP A 439 11.07 13.35 15.90
C TRP A 439 10.29 12.70 14.76
N THR A 440 9.00 12.45 15.00
CA THR A 440 8.08 11.96 13.98
C THR A 440 7.03 13.01 13.67
N TYR A 441 6.77 13.22 12.38
CA TYR A 441 5.79 14.17 11.89
C TYR A 441 5.13 13.63 10.63
N SER A 442 3.80 13.54 10.60
CA SER A 442 3.02 13.09 9.44
C SER A 442 3.57 11.81 8.79
N CYS A 443 3.86 10.79 9.62
CA CYS A 443 4.42 9.49 9.20
C CYS A 443 5.78 9.53 8.51
N GLN A 444 6.54 10.59 8.76
CA GLN A 444 7.96 10.70 8.45
C GLN A 444 8.76 10.72 9.75
N HIS A 445 9.94 10.10 9.72
CA HIS A 445 10.95 10.27 10.74
C HIS A 445 11.88 11.39 10.30
N CYS A 446 12.05 12.38 11.18
CA CYS A 446 12.79 13.59 10.89
C CYS A 446 13.94 13.75 11.88
N ARG A 447 15.04 14.32 11.42
CA ARG A 447 16.22 14.61 12.23
C ARG A 447 16.75 16.00 11.91
N CYS A 448 17.14 16.72 12.96
CA CYS A 448 17.85 17.99 12.84
C CYS A 448 19.34 17.73 12.70
N LEU A 449 20.01 18.32 11.70
CA LEU A 449 21.46 18.27 11.54
C LEU A 449 21.95 19.65 11.13
N GLU A 450 22.77 20.27 11.98
CA GLU A 450 23.45 21.54 11.68
C GLU A 450 22.52 22.66 11.18
N GLY A 451 21.28 22.72 11.69
CA GLY A 451 20.28 23.74 11.33
C GLY A 451 19.33 23.34 10.19
N GLU A 452 19.54 22.18 9.56
CA GLU A 452 18.69 21.65 8.50
C GLU A 452 17.85 20.46 8.98
N VAL A 453 16.61 20.37 8.48
CA VAL A 453 15.69 19.26 8.78
C VAL A 453 15.70 18.26 7.65
N ASP A 454 16.09 17.02 7.95
CA ASP A 454 16.03 15.90 7.02
C ASP A 454 14.95 14.91 7.46
N CYS A 455 14.02 14.57 6.57
CA CYS A 455 12.88 13.70 6.83
C CYS A 455 12.80 12.56 5.82
N TRP A 456 12.55 11.35 6.31
CA TRP A 456 12.35 10.17 5.47
C TRP A 456 11.09 9.39 5.90
N PRO A 457 10.47 8.60 5.00
CA PRO A 457 9.31 7.79 5.34
C PRO A 457 9.59 6.87 6.53
N LEU A 458 8.66 6.82 7.49
CA LEU A 458 8.76 5.92 8.64
C LEU A 458 8.74 4.45 8.16
N GLN A 459 9.80 3.70 8.44
CA GLN A 459 9.89 2.29 8.07
C GLN A 459 9.23 1.43 9.15
N CYS A 460 8.10 0.81 8.82
CA CYS A 460 7.36 -0.03 9.75
C CYS A 460 7.96 -1.43 9.90
N PRO A 461 7.87 -2.05 11.10
CA PRO A 461 8.32 -3.41 11.31
C PRO A 461 7.53 -4.39 10.44
N ALA A 462 8.20 -5.39 9.90
CA ALA A 462 7.55 -6.48 9.17
C ALA A 462 6.73 -7.33 10.16
N LEU A 463 5.41 -7.30 10.01
CA LEU A 463 4.50 -8.09 10.83
C LEU A 463 4.22 -9.44 10.17
N ASN A 464 4.26 -10.51 10.95
CA ASN A 464 3.90 -11.85 10.52
C ASN A 464 2.57 -12.27 11.17
N CYS A 465 1.47 -11.75 10.63
CA CYS A 465 0.12 -12.03 11.11
C CYS A 465 -0.87 -12.02 9.94
N GLU A 466 -1.98 -12.73 10.13
CA GLU A 466 -2.95 -13.03 9.07
C GLU A 466 -3.76 -11.79 8.65
N TYR A 467 -3.98 -10.84 9.55
CA TYR A 467 -4.72 -9.60 9.30
C TYR A 467 -4.03 -8.40 9.96
N THR A 468 -4.02 -7.25 9.27
CA THR A 468 -3.42 -6.00 9.77
C THR A 468 -4.36 -4.80 9.62
N ALA A 469 -4.27 -3.84 10.55
CA ALA A 469 -5.05 -2.60 10.56
C ALA A 469 -4.17 -1.41 10.99
N ILE A 470 -4.53 -0.19 10.59
CA ILE A 470 -3.86 1.06 11.00
C ILE A 470 -4.85 1.88 11.82
N SER A 471 -4.52 2.14 13.09
CA SER A 471 -5.35 2.95 13.99
C SER A 471 -5.33 4.43 13.58
N GLU A 472 -6.41 5.18 13.84
CA GLU A 472 -6.41 6.64 13.62
C GLU A 472 -5.27 7.33 14.38
N GLY A 473 -4.40 8.02 13.64
CA GLY A 473 -3.25 8.76 14.20
C GLY A 473 -1.96 7.93 14.34
N GLU A 474 -1.97 6.64 13.99
CA GLU A 474 -0.78 5.80 13.93
C GLU A 474 -0.29 5.64 12.49
N CYS A 475 1.03 5.49 12.33
CA CYS A 475 1.68 5.41 11.03
C CYS A 475 2.06 4.00 10.60
N CYS A 476 2.02 3.03 11.53
CA CYS A 476 2.38 1.65 11.25
C CYS A 476 1.21 0.69 11.51
N PRO A 477 1.05 -0.33 10.66
CA PRO A 477 0.03 -1.34 10.85
C PRO A 477 0.31 -2.16 12.11
N HIS A 478 -0.74 -2.70 12.71
CA HIS A 478 -0.69 -3.67 13.80
C HIS A 478 -1.53 -4.90 13.46
N CYS A 479 -1.23 -6.02 14.10
CA CYS A 479 -1.94 -7.28 13.89
C CYS A 479 -3.34 -7.22 14.51
N VAL A 480 -4.34 -7.64 13.75
CA VAL A 480 -5.72 -7.80 14.23
C VAL A 480 -6.16 -9.26 14.05
N SER A 481 -7.06 -9.71 14.93
CA SER A 481 -7.62 -11.06 14.89
C SER A 481 -9.00 -11.12 14.22
N ASP A 482 -9.66 -9.97 14.07
CA ASP A 482 -10.96 -9.84 13.41
C ASP A 482 -10.78 -9.36 11.95
N PRO A 483 -11.14 -10.18 10.94
CA PRO A 483 -11.04 -9.82 9.53
C PRO A 483 -11.90 -8.60 9.13
N CYS A 484 -12.87 -8.22 9.95
CA CYS A 484 -13.74 -7.07 9.71
C CYS A 484 -13.06 -5.72 9.98
N LEU A 485 -11.94 -5.73 10.72
CA LEU A 485 -11.18 -4.53 11.12
C LEU A 485 -9.91 -4.33 10.28
N ALA A 486 -9.64 -5.18 9.28
CA ALA A 486 -8.41 -5.16 8.50
C ALA A 486 -8.48 -4.22 7.28
N ASP A 487 -7.44 -3.40 7.10
CA ASP A 487 -7.39 -2.34 6.07
C ASP A 487 -6.80 -2.81 4.72
N ASN A 488 -6.02 -3.90 4.70
CA ASN A 488 -5.39 -4.39 3.48
C ASN A 488 -5.58 -5.91 3.32
N ILE A 489 -6.30 -6.31 2.26
CA ILE A 489 -6.49 -7.72 1.89
C ILE A 489 -5.89 -7.89 0.49
N THR A 490 -4.87 -8.74 0.36
CA THR A 490 -4.35 -9.18 -0.93
C THR A 490 -5.41 -10.08 -1.59
N TYR A 491 -6.04 -9.59 -2.66
CA TYR A 491 -7.09 -10.32 -3.38
C TYR A 491 -6.52 -11.53 -4.13
N ASP A 492 -6.85 -12.75 -3.69
CA ASP A 492 -6.60 -13.97 -4.45
C ASP A 492 -7.91 -14.53 -5.02
N ILE A 493 -8.09 -14.35 -6.35
CA ILE A 493 -9.26 -14.80 -7.12
C ILE A 493 -9.41 -16.34 -7.17
N ARG A 494 -8.43 -17.11 -6.70
CA ARG A 494 -8.45 -18.59 -6.73
C ARG A 494 -9.15 -19.21 -5.53
N LYS A 495 -9.46 -18.42 -4.51
CA LYS A 495 -10.11 -18.91 -3.28
C LYS A 495 -11.63 -18.75 -3.33
N THR A 496 -12.34 -19.61 -2.59
CA THR A 496 -13.81 -19.61 -2.51
C THR A 496 -14.27 -19.71 -1.06
N CYS A 497 -15.37 -19.05 -0.71
CA CYS A 497 -16.01 -19.18 0.61
C CYS A 497 -17.46 -19.68 0.49
N PRO A 498 -17.95 -20.50 1.43
CA PRO A 498 -19.36 -20.87 1.50
C PRO A 498 -20.19 -19.74 2.13
N ASP A 499 -21.38 -19.47 1.58
CA ASP A 499 -22.37 -18.58 2.22
C ASP A 499 -23.11 -19.29 3.38
N GLY A 500 -23.95 -18.54 4.11
CA GLY A 500 -24.70 -19.06 5.27
C GLY A 500 -25.69 -20.20 4.97
N TYR A 501 -25.87 -20.57 3.70
CA TYR A 501 -26.66 -21.70 3.24
C TYR A 501 -25.80 -22.81 2.61
N GLY A 502 -24.47 -22.69 2.70
CA GLY A 502 -23.51 -23.68 2.21
C GLY A 502 -23.15 -23.56 0.73
N ILE A 503 -23.55 -22.49 0.04
CA ILE A 503 -23.25 -22.31 -1.39
C ILE A 503 -21.85 -21.70 -1.52
N THR A 504 -20.97 -22.38 -2.26
CA THR A 504 -19.60 -21.93 -2.50
C THR A 504 -19.57 -20.76 -3.49
N ARG A 505 -19.00 -19.63 -3.08
CA ARG A 505 -18.87 -18.37 -3.84
C ARG A 505 -17.40 -18.05 -4.09
N LEU A 506 -17.10 -17.47 -5.25
CA LEU A 506 -15.75 -17.00 -5.60
C LEU A 506 -15.32 -15.83 -4.71
N SER A 507 -14.02 -15.74 -4.39
CA SER A 507 -13.46 -14.59 -3.66
C SER A 507 -13.79 -13.28 -4.39
N GLY A 508 -14.36 -12.32 -3.66
CA GLY A 508 -14.85 -11.05 -4.19
C GLY A 508 -16.33 -11.04 -4.62
N ALA A 509 -17.01 -12.18 -4.72
CA ALA A 509 -18.42 -12.25 -5.12
C ALA A 509 -19.33 -11.55 -4.10
N VAL A 510 -20.23 -10.69 -4.57
CA VAL A 510 -21.23 -9.98 -3.75
C VAL A 510 -22.61 -10.54 -4.03
N TRP A 511 -23.40 -10.83 -2.99
CA TRP A 511 -24.79 -11.28 -3.13
C TRP A 511 -25.67 -10.64 -2.05
N THR A 512 -26.97 -10.48 -2.35
CA THR A 512 -27.96 -10.04 -1.37
C THR A 512 -28.35 -11.19 -0.45
N MET A 513 -28.41 -10.92 0.85
CA MET A 513 -28.82 -11.88 1.86
C MET A 513 -30.31 -12.23 1.66
N VAL A 514 -30.62 -13.51 1.53
CA VAL A 514 -32.00 -13.98 1.32
C VAL A 514 -32.82 -13.69 2.59
N GLY A 515 -33.83 -12.82 2.47
CA GLY A 515 -34.66 -12.36 3.60
C GLY A 515 -34.33 -10.95 4.11
N SER A 516 -33.23 -10.33 3.66
CA SER A 516 -32.92 -8.92 3.89
C SER A 516 -32.43 -8.29 2.59
N PRO A 517 -33.34 -7.75 1.74
CA PRO A 517 -32.98 -7.21 0.43
C PRO A 517 -32.05 -5.98 0.51
N CYS A 518 -31.85 -5.41 1.70
CA CYS A 518 -30.96 -4.27 1.95
C CYS A 518 -29.56 -4.69 2.43
N THR A 519 -29.28 -5.99 2.61
CA THR A 519 -28.01 -6.48 3.13
C THR A 519 -27.25 -7.23 2.04
N THR A 520 -26.10 -6.70 1.63
CA THR A 520 -25.20 -7.36 0.68
C THR A 520 -24.03 -8.02 1.41
N CYS A 521 -23.86 -9.32 1.21
CA CYS A 521 -22.73 -10.11 1.67
C CYS A 521 -21.66 -10.15 0.58
N LYS A 522 -20.38 -10.10 0.95
CA LYS A 522 -19.24 -10.24 0.03
C LYS A 522 -18.34 -11.37 0.50
N CYS A 523 -17.99 -12.28 -0.41
CA CYS A 523 -17.01 -13.33 -0.14
C CYS A 523 -15.63 -12.68 -0.01
N LYS A 524 -15.02 -12.78 1.18
CA LYS A 524 -13.66 -12.32 1.45
C LYS A 524 -12.87 -13.54 1.92
N VAL A 525 -11.79 -13.91 1.22
CA VAL A 525 -10.92 -15.05 1.53
C VAL A 525 -9.46 -14.64 1.51
#